data_AF-A0A7S2CZ73-F1
#
_entry.id   AF-A0A7S2CZ73-F1
#
_cell.length_a   1.000
_cell.length_b   1.000
_cell.length_c   1.000
_cell.angle_alpha   90.00
_cell.angle_beta   90.00
_cell.angle_gamma   90.00
#
_symmetry.space_group_name_H-M   'P 1'
#
loop_
_entity.id
_entity.type
_entity.pdbx_description
1 polymer ?
#
loop_
_entity_poly.entity_id
_entity_poly.type
_entity_poly.pdbx_seq_one_letter_code
_entity_poly.pdbx_strand_id
1 'polypeptide(L)'
;QTACTKWDDKAHRYKFQPVFGTSRRQLGVLGFGVSLYFQFLCQMSCVFFLLTLMSLPLLLTNLSGDLVTTDSYTQQAFGMLSIANLGACGPYGIDCANVEQLQNRKAGFTFSFAGLTPETTIKTLTPIFGTLDGVGLLVFMSFGLFFSRTWIKREQPLFDQAHVTASDFTVRVRNLPAKLSADDHPNYEKLLKEHFTNVLKERCGVNDEDPVHEVVLVRNHRGAVGDFITQGQYLLEKKDLQ
;
A
#
# COMPACT_ATOMS: atom_id res chain seq x y z
N GLN A 1 -11.79 -15.40 -20.32
CA GLN A 1 -11.53 -15.67 -18.89
C GLN A 1 -11.77 -14.39 -18.12
N THR A 2 -12.45 -14.45 -16.97
CA THR A 2 -12.62 -13.28 -16.10
C THR A 2 -11.72 -13.43 -14.87
N ALA A 3 -11.45 -12.31 -14.18
CA ALA A 3 -10.61 -12.23 -12.99
C ALA A 3 -10.84 -13.32 -11.94
N CYS A 4 -12.11 -13.69 -11.73
CA CYS A 4 -12.52 -14.58 -10.65
C CYS A 4 -12.86 -15.99 -11.14
N THR A 5 -12.82 -16.26 -12.45
CA THR A 5 -13.23 -17.56 -12.99
C THR A 5 -12.19 -18.14 -13.93
N LYS A 6 -11.82 -19.39 -13.66
CA LYS A 6 -11.02 -20.20 -14.59
C LYS A 6 -11.96 -21.11 -15.35
N TRP A 7 -11.81 -21.16 -16.66
CA TRP A 7 -12.49 -22.17 -17.48
C TRP A 7 -11.94 -23.55 -17.11
N ASP A 8 -12.82 -24.48 -16.77
CA ASP A 8 -12.48 -25.86 -16.47
C ASP A 8 -12.85 -26.73 -17.68
N ASP A 9 -11.83 -27.14 -18.46
CA ASP A 9 -12.02 -27.92 -19.68
C ASP A 9 -12.73 -29.26 -19.43
N LYS A 10 -12.59 -29.84 -18.24
CA LYS A 10 -13.20 -31.14 -17.92
C LYS A 10 -14.68 -31.02 -17.61
N ALA A 11 -15.07 -29.94 -16.94
CA ALA A 11 -16.44 -29.71 -16.50
C ALA A 11 -17.23 -28.79 -17.45
N HIS A 12 -16.58 -28.28 -18.51
CA HIS A 12 -17.12 -27.30 -19.47
C HIS A 12 -17.86 -26.13 -18.79
N ARG A 13 -17.32 -25.66 -17.65
CA ARG A 13 -17.90 -24.56 -16.88
C ARG A 13 -16.84 -23.65 -16.29
N TYR A 14 -17.22 -22.41 -16.03
CA TYR A 14 -16.41 -21.47 -15.28
C TYR A 14 -16.42 -21.82 -13.79
N LYS A 15 -15.25 -22.05 -13.21
CA LYS A 15 -15.09 -22.29 -11.77
C LYS A 15 -14.56 -21.04 -11.10
N PHE A 16 -15.26 -20.59 -10.05
CA PHE A 16 -14.80 -19.50 -9.21
C PHE A 16 -13.52 -19.89 -8.48
N GLN A 17 -12.53 -19.00 -8.49
CA GLN A 17 -11.31 -19.20 -7.72
C GLN A 17 -11.59 -18.90 -6.24
N PRO A 18 -11.13 -19.75 -5.30
CA PRO A 18 -11.35 -19.54 -3.88
C PRO A 18 -10.54 -18.37 -3.36
N VAL A 19 -11.12 -17.58 -2.45
CA VAL A 19 -10.47 -16.40 -1.86
C VAL A 19 -9.14 -16.77 -1.17
N PHE A 20 -9.13 -17.87 -0.41
CA PHE A 20 -7.95 -18.32 0.34
C PHE A 20 -7.00 -19.23 -0.45
N GLY A 21 -7.37 -19.66 -1.67
CA GLY A 21 -6.55 -20.56 -2.49
C GLY A 21 -5.94 -19.91 -3.73
N THR A 22 -6.30 -18.66 -4.02
CA THR A 22 -5.77 -17.91 -5.15
C THR A 22 -4.44 -17.28 -4.77
N SER A 23 -3.38 -17.64 -5.47
CA SER A 23 -2.06 -17.04 -5.23
C SER A 23 -1.99 -15.62 -5.76
N ARG A 24 -1.19 -14.77 -5.10
CA ARG A 24 -0.92 -13.38 -5.54
C ARG A 24 -0.44 -13.29 -7.00
N ARG A 25 0.34 -14.28 -7.45
CA ARG A 25 0.84 -14.36 -8.83
C ARG A 25 -0.27 -14.64 -9.84
N GLN A 26 -1.29 -15.42 -9.47
CA GLN A 26 -2.43 -15.70 -10.35
C GLN A 26 -3.31 -14.46 -10.58
N LEU A 27 -3.36 -13.54 -9.60
CA LEU A 27 -4.01 -12.24 -9.76
C LEU A 27 -3.21 -11.27 -10.66
N GLY A 28 -1.97 -11.61 -10.98
CA GLY A 28 -1.12 -10.82 -11.88
C GLY A 28 -1.71 -10.61 -13.27
N VAL A 29 -2.60 -11.51 -13.72
CA VAL A 29 -3.34 -11.36 -14.99
C VAL A 29 -4.16 -10.06 -15.04
N LEU A 30 -4.52 -9.49 -13.89
CA LEU A 30 -5.28 -8.23 -13.79
C LEU A 30 -4.40 -6.98 -13.90
N GLY A 31 -3.09 -7.17 -14.00
CA GLY A 31 -2.11 -6.10 -14.10
C GLY A 31 -1.16 -6.07 -12.90
N PHE A 32 0.02 -5.53 -13.15
CA PHE A 32 1.09 -5.42 -12.18
C PHE A 32 0.66 -4.72 -10.89
N GLY A 33 -0.12 -3.64 -11.01
CA GLY A 33 -0.58 -2.84 -9.86
C GLY A 33 -1.43 -3.64 -8.87
N VAL A 34 -2.32 -4.52 -9.35
CA VAL A 34 -3.17 -5.36 -8.49
C VAL A 34 -2.32 -6.40 -7.75
N SER A 35 -1.41 -7.06 -8.46
CA SER A 35 -0.45 -8.00 -7.85
C SER A 35 0.37 -7.31 -6.75
N LEU A 36 0.95 -6.14 -7.06
CA LEU A 36 1.76 -5.37 -6.13
C LEU A 36 0.97 -4.93 -4.89
N TYR A 37 -0.29 -4.52 -5.06
CA TYR A 37 -1.17 -4.16 -3.95
C TYR A 37 -1.38 -5.31 -2.96
N PHE A 38 -1.71 -6.52 -3.43
CA PHE A 38 -1.89 -7.67 -2.55
C PHE A 38 -0.57 -8.14 -1.91
N GLN A 39 0.55 -8.01 -2.64
CA GLN A 39 1.87 -8.25 -2.07
C GLN A 39 2.17 -7.26 -0.93
N PHE A 40 1.89 -5.97 -1.14
CA PHE A 40 2.03 -4.92 -0.13
C PHE A 40 1.19 -5.22 1.10
N LEU A 41 -0.10 -5.51 0.94
CA LEU A 41 -1.00 -5.82 2.06
C LEU A 41 -0.47 -6.99 2.90
N CYS A 42 -0.05 -8.07 2.27
CA CYS A 42 0.47 -9.24 2.98
C CYS A 42 1.74 -8.92 3.77
N GLN A 43 2.68 -8.18 3.18
CA GLN A 43 3.90 -7.78 3.87
C GLN A 43 3.61 -6.77 4.99
N MET A 44 2.71 -5.81 4.76
CA MET A 44 2.25 -4.87 5.78
C MET A 44 1.57 -5.57 6.95
N SER A 45 0.78 -6.63 6.72
CA SER A 45 0.22 -7.44 7.79
C SER A 45 1.31 -8.08 8.65
N CYS A 46 2.39 -8.59 8.04
CA CYS A 46 3.53 -9.11 8.79
C CYS A 46 4.23 -8.02 9.61
N VAL A 47 4.41 -6.82 9.04
CA VAL A 47 4.99 -5.68 9.77
C VAL A 47 4.10 -5.27 10.95
N PHE A 48 2.79 -5.10 10.74
CA PHE A 48 1.87 -4.76 11.82
C PHE A 48 1.79 -5.84 12.89
N PHE A 49 1.88 -7.11 12.52
CA PHE A 49 1.97 -8.20 13.48
C PHE A 49 3.24 -8.07 14.35
N LEU A 50 4.39 -7.80 13.74
CA LEU A 50 5.63 -7.54 14.47
C LEU A 50 5.53 -6.30 15.39
N LEU A 51 4.95 -5.20 14.90
CA LEU A 51 4.71 -4.00 15.71
C LEU A 51 3.77 -4.30 16.89
N THR A 52 2.75 -5.13 16.68
CA THR A 52 1.84 -5.55 17.74
C THR A 52 2.57 -6.36 18.81
N LEU A 53 3.46 -7.28 18.42
CA LEU A 53 4.30 -8.02 19.37
C LEU A 53 5.24 -7.08 20.15
N MET A 54 5.76 -6.04 19.50
CA MET A 54 6.60 -5.03 20.15
C MET A 54 5.80 -4.13 21.10
N SER A 55 4.56 -3.77 20.78
CA SER A 55 3.71 -2.95 21.65
C SER A 55 3.01 -3.75 22.75
N LEU A 56 3.02 -5.08 22.66
CA LEU A 56 2.33 -5.97 23.62
C LEU A 56 2.80 -5.77 25.07
N PRO A 57 4.11 -5.68 25.39
CA PRO A 57 4.56 -5.43 26.76
C PRO A 57 3.99 -4.14 27.36
N LEU A 58 3.97 -3.06 26.58
CA LEU A 58 3.39 -1.78 27.00
C LEU A 58 1.89 -1.92 27.27
N LEU A 59 1.16 -2.58 26.38
CA LEU A 59 -0.28 -2.81 26.52
C LEU A 59 -0.58 -3.64 27.78
N LEU A 60 0.19 -4.69 28.04
CA LEU A 60 0.06 -5.49 29.26
C LEU A 60 0.33 -4.67 30.52
N THR A 61 1.33 -3.77 30.51
CA THR A 61 1.60 -2.89 31.65
C THR A 61 0.53 -1.83 31.86
N ASN A 62 -0.07 -1.31 30.79
CA ASN A 62 -1.18 -0.36 30.89
C ASN A 62 -2.43 -1.05 31.47
N LEU A 63 -2.70 -2.30 31.07
CA LEU A 63 -3.82 -3.09 31.60
C LEU A 63 -3.66 -3.47 33.08
N SER A 64 -2.41 -3.58 33.57
CA SER A 64 -2.15 -3.95 34.96
C SER A 64 -2.18 -2.80 35.97
N GLY A 65 -2.18 -1.54 35.50
CA GLY A 65 -2.21 -0.40 36.42
C GLY A 65 -3.62 0.00 36.85
N ASP A 66 -3.69 0.80 37.91
CA ASP A 66 -4.93 1.18 38.60
C ASP A 66 -5.13 2.69 38.72
N LEU A 67 -4.30 3.49 38.03
CA LEU A 67 -4.31 4.95 38.15
C LEU A 67 -5.60 5.58 37.58
N VAL A 68 -6.13 5.01 36.49
CA VAL A 68 -7.32 5.53 35.80
C VAL A 68 -8.53 4.66 36.15
N THR A 69 -9.23 5.06 37.20
CA THR A 69 -10.54 4.52 37.57
C THR A 69 -11.61 5.57 37.28
N THR A 70 -12.63 5.24 36.48
CA THR A 70 -13.75 6.15 36.20
C THR A 70 -15.07 5.40 36.27
N ASP A 71 -16.14 6.07 36.68
CA ASP A 71 -17.49 5.47 36.75
C ASP A 71 -18.07 5.12 35.36
N SER A 72 -17.54 5.75 34.30
CA SER A 72 -17.92 5.46 32.92
C SER A 72 -17.07 4.33 32.33
N TYR A 73 -17.73 3.27 31.88
CA TYR A 73 -17.09 2.09 31.26
C TYR A 73 -16.23 2.45 30.03
N THR A 74 -16.72 3.36 29.17
CA THR A 74 -16.00 3.72 27.94
C THR A 74 -14.73 4.51 28.24
N GLN A 75 -14.78 5.45 29.20
CA GLN A 75 -13.61 6.22 29.62
C GLN A 75 -12.59 5.33 30.33
N GLN A 76 -13.06 4.37 31.12
CA GLN A 76 -12.20 3.39 31.78
C GLN A 76 -11.46 2.52 30.76
N ALA A 77 -12.15 2.04 29.72
CA ALA A 77 -11.52 1.24 28.66
C ALA A 77 -10.41 2.01 27.92
N PHE A 78 -10.64 3.29 27.56
CA PHE A 78 -9.61 4.13 26.94
C PHE A 78 -8.48 4.47 27.91
N GLY A 79 -8.81 4.69 29.19
CA GLY A 79 -7.85 4.91 30.26
C GLY A 79 -6.88 3.75 30.42
N MET A 80 -7.42 2.52 30.52
CA MET A 80 -6.66 1.29 30.70
C MET A 80 -5.69 0.97 29.56
N LEU A 81 -5.92 1.48 28.35
CA LEU A 81 -5.02 1.30 27.21
C LEU A 81 -3.98 2.43 27.08
N SER A 82 -4.12 3.50 27.86
CA SER A 82 -3.26 4.66 27.82
C SER A 82 -2.05 4.52 28.75
N ILE A 83 -0.96 5.22 28.39
CA ILE A 83 0.23 5.42 29.23
C ILE A 83 -0.15 6.06 30.58
N ALA A 84 -1.27 6.78 30.62
CA ALA A 84 -1.81 7.34 31.85
C ALA A 84 -2.12 6.27 32.91
N ASN A 85 -2.47 5.04 32.52
CA ASN A 85 -2.79 3.96 33.46
C ASN A 85 -1.57 3.12 33.87
N LEU A 86 -0.34 3.58 33.63
CA LEU A 86 0.84 2.80 34.02
C LEU A 86 1.01 2.74 35.55
N GLY A 87 1.25 1.53 36.06
CA GLY A 87 1.65 1.22 37.43
C GLY A 87 0.56 1.32 38.50
N ALA A 88 0.97 1.02 39.73
CA ALA A 88 0.10 0.93 40.90
C ALA A 88 0.19 2.19 41.77
N CYS A 89 -0.93 2.86 41.99
CA CYS A 89 -1.04 4.11 42.75
C CYS A 89 -2.42 4.28 43.43
N GLY A 90 -3.23 3.22 43.46
CA GLY A 90 -4.58 3.26 43.99
C GLY A 90 -5.54 4.00 43.06
N PRO A 91 -6.86 3.86 43.30
CA PRO A 91 -7.89 4.51 42.49
C PRO A 91 -7.70 6.03 42.54
N TYR A 92 -7.71 6.68 41.38
CA TYR A 92 -7.46 8.12 41.22
C TYR A 92 -6.08 8.61 41.72
N GLY A 93 -5.12 7.70 41.94
CA GLY A 93 -3.78 8.06 42.39
C GLY A 93 -3.69 8.49 43.85
N ILE A 94 -4.65 8.09 44.70
CA ILE A 94 -4.71 8.47 46.13
C ILE A 94 -3.43 8.06 46.87
N ASP A 95 -2.77 6.98 46.47
CA ASP A 95 -1.57 6.47 47.16
C ASP A 95 -0.28 7.20 46.74
N CYS A 96 -0.31 8.04 45.70
CA CYS A 96 0.82 8.88 45.30
C CYS A 96 0.47 10.37 45.40
N ALA A 97 0.59 10.92 46.60
CA ALA A 97 0.33 12.33 46.87
C ALA A 97 1.34 13.28 46.19
N ASN A 98 2.58 12.83 45.98
CA ASN A 98 3.67 13.66 45.44
C ASN A 98 4.15 13.19 44.07
N VAL A 99 4.67 14.13 43.26
CA VAL A 99 5.26 13.84 41.93
C VAL A 99 6.38 12.79 42.01
N GLU A 100 7.17 12.81 43.08
CA GLU A 100 8.24 11.83 43.30
C GLU A 100 7.69 10.41 43.51
N GLN A 101 6.59 10.27 44.26
CA GLN A 101 5.90 8.98 44.42
C GLN A 101 5.29 8.51 43.11
N LEU A 102 4.73 9.44 42.33
CA LEU A 102 4.18 9.15 41.02
C LEU A 102 5.25 8.63 40.05
N GLN A 103 6.48 9.17 40.08
CA GLN A 103 7.57 8.71 39.22
C GLN A 103 8.20 7.39 39.69
N ASN A 104 8.25 7.17 41.00
CA ASN A 104 8.88 5.98 41.62
C ASN A 104 7.89 4.83 41.87
N ARG A 105 6.64 4.95 41.41
CA ARG A 105 5.64 3.89 41.56
C ARG A 105 6.05 2.61 40.82
N LYS A 106 5.62 1.48 41.37
CA LYS A 106 5.86 0.15 40.82
C LYS A 106 5.01 -0.05 39.57
N ALA A 107 5.52 -0.84 38.63
CA ALA A 107 4.90 -1.08 37.34
C ALA A 107 3.56 -1.84 37.38
N GLY A 108 3.21 -2.46 38.51
CA GLY A 108 1.90 -3.09 38.74
C GLY A 108 1.70 -4.46 38.09
N PHE A 109 2.67 -4.97 37.32
CA PHE A 109 2.57 -6.29 36.69
C PHE A 109 3.04 -7.42 37.63
N THR A 110 2.44 -8.61 37.48
CA THR A 110 2.73 -9.78 38.32
C THR A 110 3.75 -10.75 37.70
N PHE A 111 4.10 -10.59 36.43
CA PHE A 111 4.97 -11.51 35.69
C PHE A 111 6.32 -10.89 35.34
N SER A 112 7.42 -11.63 35.49
CA SER A 112 8.73 -11.15 35.04
C SER A 112 8.94 -11.43 33.55
N PHE A 113 9.36 -10.42 32.78
CA PHE A 113 9.63 -10.55 31.35
C PHE A 113 10.89 -9.77 30.96
N ALA A 114 11.82 -10.40 30.23
CA ALA A 114 13.04 -9.77 29.70
C ALA A 114 13.87 -8.98 30.76
N GLY A 115 13.95 -9.49 31.99
CA GLY A 115 14.68 -8.84 33.09
C GLY A 115 13.89 -7.74 33.83
N LEU A 116 12.65 -7.47 33.43
CA LEU A 116 11.74 -6.59 34.15
C LEU A 116 11.09 -7.37 35.29
N THR A 117 11.26 -6.86 36.52
CA THR A 117 10.64 -7.42 37.73
C THR A 117 9.46 -6.56 38.19
N PRO A 118 8.49 -7.11 38.93
CA PRO A 118 7.36 -6.35 39.49
C PRO A 118 7.78 -5.12 40.32
N GLU A 119 9.02 -5.11 40.81
CA GLU A 119 9.58 -4.01 41.60
C GLU A 119 10.19 -2.89 40.76
N THR A 120 10.25 -3.08 39.44
CA THR A 120 10.79 -2.05 38.54
C THR A 120 9.91 -0.81 38.58
N THR A 121 10.56 0.35 38.73
CA THR A 121 9.88 1.65 38.77
C THR A 121 9.52 2.11 37.37
N ILE A 122 8.42 2.87 37.26
CA ILE A 122 8.00 3.45 35.98
C ILE A 122 9.08 4.33 35.35
N LYS A 123 9.82 5.07 36.17
CA LYS A 123 10.93 5.92 35.70
C LYS A 123 11.93 5.17 34.82
N THR A 124 12.17 3.89 35.09
CA THR A 124 13.06 3.04 34.30
C THR A 124 12.35 2.43 33.09
N LEU A 125 11.04 2.16 33.18
CA LEU A 125 10.25 1.56 32.11
C LEU A 125 9.91 2.52 30.98
N THR A 126 9.57 3.77 31.29
CA THR A 126 9.14 4.75 30.28
C THR A 126 10.19 4.95 29.17
N PRO A 127 11.50 5.08 29.45
CA PRO A 127 12.53 5.13 28.40
C PRO A 127 12.61 3.85 27.57
N ILE A 128 12.41 2.68 28.18
CA ILE A 128 12.44 1.39 27.49
C ILE A 128 11.29 1.31 26.49
N PHE A 129 10.06 1.61 26.92
CA PHE A 129 8.89 1.63 26.04
C PHE A 129 9.01 2.70 24.96
N GLY A 130 9.47 3.91 25.29
CA GLY A 130 9.73 4.95 24.30
C GLY A 130 10.77 4.52 23.25
N THR A 131 11.81 3.79 23.67
CA THR A 131 12.80 3.23 22.74
C THR A 131 12.17 2.14 21.87
N LEU A 132 11.35 1.26 22.45
CA LEU A 132 10.68 0.18 21.73
C LEU A 132 9.72 0.71 20.67
N ASP A 133 8.93 1.73 21.00
CA ASP A 133 8.05 2.44 20.05
C ASP A 133 8.88 3.13 18.95
N GLY A 134 10.00 3.77 19.33
CA GLY A 134 10.95 4.36 18.39
C GLY A 134 11.52 3.35 17.40
N VAL A 135 11.92 2.15 17.87
CA VAL A 135 12.37 1.05 17.01
C VAL A 135 11.24 0.56 16.13
N GLY A 136 10.01 0.44 16.65
CA GLY A 136 8.83 0.07 15.86
C GLY A 136 8.59 1.04 14.70
N LEU A 137 8.65 2.34 14.96
CA LEU A 137 8.55 3.37 13.93
C LEU A 137 9.67 3.24 12.89
N LEU A 138 10.91 3.00 13.32
CA LEU A 138 12.04 2.79 12.41
C LEU A 138 11.85 1.55 11.53
N VAL A 139 11.33 0.45 12.07
CA VAL A 139 11.00 -0.76 11.31
C VAL A 139 9.95 -0.44 10.24
N PHE A 140 8.89 0.28 10.62
CA PHE A 140 7.83 0.68 9.69
C PHE A 140 8.35 1.57 8.56
N MET A 141 9.14 2.61 8.88
CA MET A 141 9.74 3.49 7.88
C MET A 141 10.72 2.74 6.98
N SER A 142 11.56 1.87 7.56
CA SER A 142 12.51 1.04 6.82
C SER A 142 11.79 0.10 5.85
N PHE A 143 10.66 -0.48 6.27
CA PHE A 143 9.82 -1.28 5.40
C PHE A 143 9.28 -0.45 4.22
N GLY A 144 8.74 0.75 4.47
CA GLY A 144 8.22 1.61 3.40
C GLY A 144 9.29 1.99 2.36
N LEU A 145 10.51 2.31 2.81
CA LEU A 145 11.65 2.59 1.94
C LEU A 145 12.11 1.34 1.19
N PHE A 146 12.23 0.20 1.87
CA PHE A 146 12.59 -1.08 1.26
C PHE A 146 11.58 -1.49 0.18
N PHE A 147 10.28 -1.42 0.50
CA PHE A 147 9.21 -1.79 -0.42
C PHE A 147 9.22 -0.89 -1.65
N SER A 148 9.21 0.43 -1.45
CA SER A 148 9.15 1.40 -2.55
C SER A 148 10.40 1.38 -3.43
N ARG A 149 11.60 1.37 -2.84
CA ARG A 149 12.85 1.53 -3.60
C ARG A 149 13.39 0.22 -4.15
N THR A 150 13.25 -0.87 -3.42
CA THR A 150 13.90 -2.15 -3.75
C THR A 150 12.89 -3.18 -4.23
N TRP A 151 11.79 -3.39 -3.49
CA TRP A 151 10.83 -4.44 -3.84
C TRP A 151 10.13 -4.18 -5.18
N ILE A 152 9.59 -2.98 -5.37
CA ILE A 152 8.90 -2.61 -6.62
C ILE A 152 9.83 -2.79 -7.84
N LYS A 153 11.05 -2.26 -7.75
CA LYS A 153 12.04 -2.34 -8.84
C LYS A 153 12.44 -3.77 -9.17
N ARG A 154 12.45 -4.66 -8.17
CA ARG A 154 12.78 -6.07 -8.38
C ARG A 154 11.61 -6.86 -8.96
N GLU A 155 10.39 -6.58 -8.53
CA GLU A 155 9.22 -7.36 -8.93
C GLU A 155 8.71 -7.00 -10.33
N GLN A 156 8.89 -5.74 -10.74
CA GLN A 156 8.48 -5.27 -12.07
C GLN A 156 9.08 -6.10 -13.23
N PRO A 157 10.40 -6.29 -13.36
CA PRO A 157 10.95 -7.07 -14.46
C PRO A 157 10.55 -8.54 -14.43
N LEU A 158 10.34 -9.11 -13.22
CA LEU A 158 9.84 -10.48 -13.08
C LEU A 158 8.40 -10.60 -13.57
N PHE A 159 7.60 -9.56 -13.36
CA PHE A 159 6.22 -9.50 -13.85
C PHE A 159 6.20 -9.37 -15.38
N ASP A 160 6.98 -8.44 -15.93
CA ASP A 160 7.05 -8.16 -17.37
C ASP A 160 7.56 -9.38 -18.16
N GLN A 161 8.48 -10.18 -17.58
CA GLN A 161 8.91 -11.45 -18.19
C GLN A 161 7.84 -12.54 -18.18
N ALA A 162 6.93 -12.51 -17.19
CA ALA A 162 5.91 -13.54 -17.02
C ALA A 162 4.62 -13.23 -17.78
N HIS A 163 4.39 -11.97 -18.16
CA HIS A 163 3.14 -11.53 -18.78
C HIS A 163 3.42 -10.62 -19.97
N VAL A 164 2.86 -10.97 -21.12
CA VAL A 164 2.78 -10.07 -22.27
C VAL A 164 1.49 -9.27 -22.13
N THR A 165 1.62 -7.96 -22.07
CA THR A 165 0.52 -7.03 -21.86
C THR A 165 0.20 -6.26 -23.13
N ALA A 166 -1.03 -5.75 -23.26
CA ALA A 166 -1.38 -4.90 -24.40
C ALA A 166 -0.50 -3.63 -24.47
N SER A 167 -0.04 -3.12 -23.32
CA SER A 167 0.87 -1.98 -23.26
C SER A 167 2.18 -2.19 -24.01
N ASP A 168 2.64 -3.45 -24.15
CA ASP A 168 3.90 -3.77 -24.83
C ASP A 168 3.81 -3.57 -26.36
N PHE A 169 2.58 -3.56 -26.91
CA PHE A 169 2.32 -3.38 -28.33
C PHE A 169 1.58 -2.09 -28.68
N THR A 170 1.23 -1.27 -27.68
CA THR A 170 0.51 -0.02 -27.90
C THR A 170 1.43 1.17 -27.73
N VAL A 171 1.41 2.08 -28.72
CA VAL A 171 2.11 3.35 -28.66
C VAL A 171 1.09 4.48 -28.58
N ARG A 172 1.30 5.41 -27.65
CA ARG A 172 0.49 6.61 -27.55
C ARG A 172 1.12 7.77 -28.31
N VAL A 173 0.51 8.15 -29.43
CA VAL A 173 0.91 9.33 -30.19
C VAL A 173 0.14 10.57 -29.69
N ARG A 174 0.83 11.69 -29.50
CA ARG A 174 0.25 12.97 -29.07
C ARG A 174 0.53 14.05 -30.13
N ASN A 175 -0.16 15.18 -30.02
CA ASN A 175 -0.01 16.33 -30.93
C ASN A 175 -0.34 16.00 -32.39
N LEU A 176 -1.41 15.23 -32.59
CA LEU A 176 -1.92 14.95 -33.93
C LEU A 176 -2.41 16.25 -34.60
N PRO A 177 -2.34 16.36 -35.94
CA PRO A 177 -2.83 17.53 -36.67
C PRO A 177 -4.26 17.91 -36.28
N ALA A 178 -4.46 19.17 -35.88
CA ALA A 178 -5.76 19.65 -35.41
C ALA A 178 -6.71 20.04 -36.55
N LYS A 179 -6.17 20.27 -37.76
CA LYS A 179 -6.92 20.76 -38.91
C LYS A 179 -6.86 19.73 -40.04
N LEU A 180 -7.98 19.06 -40.28
CA LEU A 180 -8.27 18.37 -41.52
C LEU A 180 -9.44 19.07 -42.21
N SER A 181 -9.59 18.86 -43.52
CA SER A 181 -10.79 19.23 -44.26
C SER A 181 -12.02 18.63 -43.59
N ALA A 182 -13.16 19.33 -43.64
CA ALA A 182 -14.41 18.84 -43.05
C ALA A 182 -14.79 17.44 -43.58
N ASP A 183 -14.46 17.15 -44.84
CA ASP A 183 -14.74 15.89 -45.53
C ASP A 183 -13.82 14.73 -45.10
N ASP A 184 -12.62 15.03 -44.60
CA ASP A 184 -11.61 14.02 -44.22
C ASP A 184 -11.67 13.62 -42.75
N HIS A 185 -12.28 14.46 -41.91
CA HIS A 185 -12.42 14.21 -40.47
C HIS A 185 -13.10 12.88 -40.10
N PRO A 186 -14.15 12.41 -40.81
CA PRO A 186 -14.74 11.09 -40.57
C PRO A 186 -13.76 9.93 -40.81
N ASN A 187 -12.81 10.10 -41.74
CA ASN A 187 -11.83 9.09 -42.14
C ASN A 187 -10.48 9.24 -41.43
N TYR A 188 -10.41 10.07 -40.39
CA TYR A 188 -9.13 10.44 -39.78
C TYR A 188 -8.33 9.24 -39.25
N GLU A 189 -9.03 8.27 -38.65
CA GLU A 189 -8.44 7.04 -38.14
C GLU A 189 -7.76 6.23 -39.25
N LYS A 190 -8.42 6.11 -40.40
CA LYS A 190 -7.89 5.42 -41.59
C LYS A 190 -6.66 6.14 -42.15
N LEU A 191 -6.75 7.46 -42.29
CA LEU A 191 -5.61 8.29 -42.76
C LEU A 191 -4.41 8.20 -41.83
N LEU A 192 -4.64 8.13 -40.51
CA LEU A 192 -3.57 7.94 -39.52
C LEU A 192 -2.97 6.54 -39.62
N LYS A 193 -3.78 5.48 -39.75
CA LYS A 193 -3.29 4.12 -39.94
C LYS A 193 -2.43 4.03 -41.20
N GLU A 194 -2.89 4.58 -42.32
CA GLU A 194 -2.12 4.65 -43.58
C GLU A 194 -0.80 5.42 -43.41
N HIS A 195 -0.84 6.59 -42.75
CA HIS A 195 0.36 7.37 -42.49
C HIS A 195 1.38 6.59 -41.65
N PHE A 196 0.98 5.97 -40.54
CA PHE A 196 1.88 5.19 -39.70
C PHE A 196 2.43 3.96 -40.42
N THR A 197 1.60 3.26 -41.20
CA THR A 197 2.04 2.13 -42.03
C THR A 197 3.09 2.57 -43.05
N ASN A 198 2.89 3.69 -43.73
CA ASN A 198 3.87 4.22 -44.69
C ASN A 198 5.17 4.62 -44.00
N VAL A 199 5.10 5.29 -42.83
CA VAL A 199 6.30 5.66 -42.06
C VAL A 199 7.09 4.41 -41.65
N LEU A 200 6.42 3.36 -41.17
CA LEU A 200 7.09 2.12 -40.74
C LEU A 200 7.72 1.37 -41.91
N LYS A 201 7.07 1.34 -43.08
CA LYS A 201 7.62 0.69 -44.29
C LYS A 201 8.76 1.49 -44.89
N GLU A 202 8.57 2.79 -45.14
CA GLU A 202 9.52 3.63 -45.87
C GLU A 202 10.73 4.04 -45.02
N ARG A 203 10.52 4.39 -43.73
CA ARG A 203 11.58 4.93 -42.88
C ARG A 203 12.21 3.90 -41.96
N CYS A 204 11.44 2.92 -41.51
CA CYS A 204 11.92 1.91 -40.56
C CYS A 204 12.25 0.57 -41.24
N GLY A 205 11.90 0.38 -42.51
CA GLY A 205 12.19 -0.85 -43.26
C GLY A 205 11.46 -2.07 -42.72
N VAL A 206 10.30 -1.88 -42.07
CA VAL A 206 9.49 -2.98 -41.55
C VAL A 206 8.79 -3.67 -42.72
N ASN A 207 9.13 -4.94 -42.96
CA ASN A 207 8.59 -5.74 -44.08
C ASN A 207 7.27 -6.46 -43.76
N ASP A 208 6.59 -6.08 -42.67
CA ASP A 208 5.30 -6.66 -42.31
C ASP A 208 4.18 -6.14 -43.25
N GLU A 209 3.21 -6.99 -43.56
CA GLU A 209 2.08 -6.63 -44.43
C GLU A 209 1.19 -5.58 -43.75
N ASP A 210 0.89 -5.77 -42.46
CA ASP A 210 0.06 -4.88 -41.63
C ASP A 210 0.76 -4.54 -40.29
N PRO A 211 1.80 -3.66 -40.31
CA PRO A 211 2.57 -3.32 -39.12
C PRO A 211 1.78 -2.51 -38.06
N VAL A 212 0.59 -2.01 -38.41
CA VAL A 212 -0.29 -1.24 -37.53
C VAL A 212 -1.66 -1.90 -37.50
N HIS A 213 -1.96 -2.72 -36.50
CA HIS A 213 -3.25 -3.41 -36.44
C HIS A 213 -4.43 -2.46 -36.24
N GLU A 214 -4.38 -1.61 -35.22
CA GLU A 214 -5.51 -0.75 -34.85
C GLU A 214 -5.00 0.65 -34.46
N VAL A 215 -5.77 1.67 -34.82
CA VAL A 215 -5.55 3.05 -34.40
C VAL A 215 -6.80 3.50 -33.68
N VAL A 216 -6.73 3.76 -32.38
CA VAL A 216 -7.90 4.25 -31.63
C VAL A 216 -7.76 5.75 -31.39
N LEU A 217 -8.70 6.53 -31.91
CA LEU A 217 -8.68 7.97 -31.73
C LEU A 217 -9.38 8.38 -30.43
N VAL A 218 -8.61 8.86 -29.45
CA VAL A 218 -9.16 9.37 -28.19
C VAL A 218 -9.61 10.82 -28.37
N ARG A 219 -10.92 11.02 -28.56
CA ARG A 219 -11.52 12.36 -28.67
C ARG A 219 -11.64 13.01 -27.29
N ASN A 220 -11.16 14.24 -27.15
CA ASN A 220 -11.30 15.01 -25.91
C ASN A 220 -12.73 15.57 -25.81
N HIS A 221 -13.67 14.77 -25.33
CA HIS A 221 -15.03 15.24 -25.08
C HIS A 221 -15.04 16.21 -23.89
N ARG A 222 -15.26 17.50 -24.18
CA ARG A 222 -15.41 18.58 -23.18
C ARG A 222 -14.21 18.76 -22.23
N GLY A 223 -12.99 18.54 -22.71
CA GLY A 223 -11.80 18.75 -21.89
C GLY A 223 -11.48 17.61 -20.92
N ALA A 224 -12.39 16.66 -20.70
CA ALA A 224 -12.24 15.61 -19.68
C ALA A 224 -10.95 14.79 -19.81
N VAL A 225 -10.52 14.49 -21.03
CA VAL A 225 -9.26 13.77 -21.27
C VAL A 225 -8.06 14.69 -21.04
N GLY A 226 -8.15 15.94 -21.47
CA GLY A 226 -7.12 16.97 -21.25
C GLY A 226 -6.90 17.25 -19.77
N ASP A 227 -7.97 17.48 -19.02
CA ASP A 227 -7.93 17.78 -17.59
C ASP A 227 -7.31 16.60 -16.80
N PHE A 228 -7.70 15.37 -17.13
CA PHE A 228 -7.13 14.17 -16.53
C PHE A 228 -5.63 14.02 -16.83
N ILE A 229 -5.21 14.26 -18.07
CA ILE A 229 -3.78 14.22 -18.44
C ILE A 229 -3.01 15.30 -17.70
N THR A 230 -3.57 16.51 -17.61
CA THR A 230 -2.91 17.65 -16.98
C THR A 230 -2.74 17.40 -15.48
N GLN A 231 -3.76 16.86 -14.80
CA GLN A 231 -3.63 16.37 -13.44
C GLN A 231 -2.55 15.30 -13.30
N GLY A 232 -2.51 14.33 -14.22
CA GLY A 232 -1.45 13.31 -14.24
C GLY A 232 -0.04 13.89 -14.38
N GLN A 233 0.14 14.91 -15.23
CA GLN A 233 1.42 15.60 -15.41
C GLN A 233 1.82 16.37 -14.15
N TYR A 234 0.90 17.10 -13.52
CA TYR A 234 1.18 17.76 -12.24
C TYR A 234 1.57 16.77 -11.15
N LEU A 235 1.00 15.56 -11.15
CA LEU A 235 1.38 14.50 -10.21
C LEU A 235 2.77 13.94 -10.50
N LEU A 236 3.18 13.83 -11.77
CA LEU A 236 4.53 13.42 -12.16
C LEU A 236 5.57 14.49 -11.84
N GLU A 237 5.29 15.75 -12.16
CA GLU A 237 6.19 16.87 -11.88
C GLU A 237 6.37 17.07 -10.37
N LYS A 238 5.31 16.91 -9.59
CA LYS A 238 5.40 16.88 -8.12
C LYS A 238 6.25 15.73 -7.59
N LYS A 239 6.28 14.60 -8.30
CA LYS A 239 7.09 13.43 -7.93
C LYS A 239 8.58 13.65 -8.23
N ASP A 240 8.92 14.41 -9.27
CA ASP A 240 10.31 14.73 -9.61
C ASP A 240 10.92 15.81 -8.69
N LEU A 241 10.07 16.57 -7.99
CA LEU A 241 10.47 17.57 -6.99
C LEU A 241 10.64 17.01 -5.56
N GLN A 242 10.31 15.73 -5.33
CA GLN A 242 10.38 15.05 -4.03
C GLN A 242 11.51 14.01 -3.99
#